data_AF-A0A426XFW0-F1
#
_entry.id   AF-A0A426XFW0-F1
#
_cell.length_a   1.000
_cell.length_b   1.000
_cell.length_c   1.000
_cell.angle_alpha   90.00
_cell.angle_beta   90.00
_cell.angle_gamma   90.00
#
_symmetry.space_group_name_H-M   'P 1'
#
loop_
_entity.id
_entity.type
_entity.pdbx_description
1 polymer ?
#
loop_
_entity_poly.entity_id
_entity_poly.type
_entity_poly.pdbx_seq_one_letter_code
_entity_poly.pdbx_strand_id
1 'polypeptide(L)'
;MYHPIPVLYRYRDELGTLVRIALVEGGMEKEIVARLEAAVARLEVLAAAGSLAAPVGLPDAVLAVDPAVVAFDELVERSLGLLSAAADKIGGKVQEATKILAEAFAVLKELLVKAKQCQVRRI
;
A
#
# COMPACT_ATOMS: atom_id res chain seq x y z
N MET A 1 -46.24 37.90 47.17
CA MET A 1 -44.98 37.13 47.31
C MET A 1 -44.90 36.19 46.11
N TYR A 2 -44.40 36.67 44.97
CA TYR A 2 -44.21 35.86 43.76
C TYR A 2 -42.83 35.21 43.85
N HIS A 3 -42.76 33.94 44.25
CA HIS A 3 -41.55 33.15 44.12
C HIS A 3 -41.47 32.60 42.70
N PRO A 4 -40.47 32.96 41.88
CA PRO A 4 -40.35 32.42 40.55
C PRO A 4 -39.92 30.96 40.60
N ILE A 5 -40.52 30.22 39.69
CA ILE A 5 -40.59 28.76 39.55
C ILE A 5 -39.19 28.14 39.31
N PRO A 6 -38.71 27.21 40.17
CA PRO A 6 -37.40 26.54 40.04
C PRO A 6 -37.24 25.70 38.77
N VAL A 7 -38.33 25.23 38.15
CA VAL A 7 -38.25 24.32 37.00
C VAL A 7 -37.80 25.00 35.70
N LEU A 8 -37.99 26.31 35.54
CA LEU A 8 -37.53 27.05 34.36
C LEU A 8 -36.01 27.25 34.33
N TYR A 9 -35.36 27.23 35.50
CA TYR A 9 -33.89 27.28 35.59
C TYR A 9 -33.28 25.93 35.19
N ARG A 10 -33.85 24.82 35.66
CA ARG A 10 -33.43 23.47 35.26
C ARG A 10 -33.54 23.24 33.75
N TYR A 11 -34.64 23.69 33.12
CA TYR A 11 -34.82 23.55 31.67
C TYR A 11 -33.82 24.38 30.85
N ARG A 12 -33.45 25.56 31.36
CA ARG A 12 -32.43 26.44 30.76
C ARG A 12 -31.03 25.82 30.85
N ASP A 13 -30.72 25.15 31.96
CA ASP A 13 -29.44 24.45 32.15
C ASP A 13 -29.33 23.19 31.28
N GLU A 14 -30.43 22.44 31.13
CA GLU A 14 -30.50 21.28 30.22
C GLU A 14 -30.36 21.71 28.75
N LEU A 15 -31.07 22.76 28.33
CA LEU A 15 -30.90 23.35 26.99
C LEU A 15 -29.46 23.86 26.78
N GLY A 16 -28.87 24.49 27.79
CA GLY A 16 -27.47 24.95 27.74
C GLY A 16 -26.46 23.82 27.62
N THR A 17 -26.78 22.63 28.13
CA THR A 17 -25.94 21.43 28.03
C THR A 17 -26.09 20.78 26.64
N LEU A 18 -27.32 20.64 26.15
CA LEU A 18 -27.59 20.09 24.82
C LEU A 18 -26.99 20.95 23.69
N VAL A 19 -27.06 22.28 23.81
CA VAL A 19 -26.44 23.21 22.85
C VAL A 19 -24.92 23.06 22.83
N ARG A 20 -24.27 22.86 23.99
CA ARG A 20 -22.83 22.62 24.03
C ARG A 20 -22.45 21.29 23.39
N ILE A 21 -23.22 20.22 23.65
CA ILE A 21 -22.99 18.90 23.04
C ILE A 21 -23.13 19.00 21.51
N ALA A 22 -24.21 19.61 21.00
CA ALA A 22 -24.42 19.78 19.56
C ALA A 22 -23.35 20.65 18.89
N LEU A 23 -22.86 21.70 19.57
CA LEU A 23 -21.76 22.53 19.09
C LEU A 23 -20.42 21.77 19.06
N VAL A 24 -20.15 20.93 20.06
CA VAL A 24 -18.95 20.08 20.11
C VAL A 24 -19.03 18.97 19.05
N GLU A 25 -20.18 18.35 18.85
CA GLU A 25 -20.40 17.31 17.85
C GLU A 25 -20.25 17.86 16.43
N GLY A 26 -20.86 19.01 16.14
CA GLY A 26 -20.65 19.72 14.87
C GLY A 26 -19.23 20.28 14.70
N GLY A 27 -18.50 20.52 15.78
CA GLY A 27 -17.07 20.86 15.76
C GLY A 27 -16.19 19.66 15.42
N MET A 28 -16.51 18.50 16.01
CA MET A 28 -15.78 17.24 15.80
C MET A 28 -15.96 16.72 14.38
N GLU A 29 -17.16 16.81 13.81
CA GLU A 29 -17.42 16.44 12.41
C GLU A 29 -16.53 17.26 11.45
N LYS A 30 -16.46 18.58 11.65
CA LYS A 30 -15.62 19.48 10.85
C LYS A 30 -14.14 19.17 11.00
N GLU A 31 -13.68 18.83 12.20
CA GLU A 31 -12.29 18.44 12.43
C GLU A 31 -11.94 17.11 11.71
N ILE A 32 -12.83 16.13 11.75
CA ILE A 32 -12.65 14.84 11.06
C ILE A 32 -12.57 15.05 9.55
N VAL A 33 -13.47 15.85 8.97
CA VAL A 33 -13.47 16.16 7.54
C VAL A 33 -12.18 16.89 7.15
N ALA A 34 -11.76 17.92 7.89
CA ALA A 34 -10.54 18.66 7.59
C ALA A 34 -9.28 17.78 7.66
N ARG A 35 -9.22 16.86 8.62
CA ARG A 35 -8.12 15.88 8.73
C ARG A 35 -8.13 14.89 7.56
N LEU A 36 -9.31 14.45 7.12
CA LEU A 36 -9.46 13.54 5.99
C LEU A 36 -9.03 14.23 4.70
N GLU A 37 -9.51 15.45 4.43
CA GLU A 37 -9.13 16.25 3.26
C GLU A 37 -7.61 16.48 3.22
N ALA A 38 -7.02 16.82 4.36
CA ALA A 38 -5.57 16.99 4.46
C ALA A 38 -4.80 15.68 4.24
N ALA A 39 -5.32 14.54 4.69
CA ALA A 39 -4.70 13.24 4.45
C ALA A 39 -4.80 12.83 2.98
N VAL A 40 -5.97 13.05 2.35
CA VAL A 40 -6.21 12.78 0.93
C VAL A 40 -5.32 13.65 0.05
N ALA A 41 -5.20 14.96 0.32
CA ALA A 41 -4.30 15.82 -0.45
C ALA A 41 -2.83 15.35 -0.43
N ARG A 42 -2.36 14.85 0.72
CA ARG A 42 -1.01 14.26 0.83
C ARG A 42 -0.87 12.98 0.02
N LEU A 43 -1.90 12.12 0.03
CA LEU A 43 -1.93 10.88 -0.75
C LEU A 43 -2.04 11.15 -2.25
N GLU A 44 -2.81 12.14 -2.67
CA GLU A 44 -2.92 12.58 -4.06
C GLU A 44 -1.59 13.12 -4.59
N VAL A 45 -0.85 13.90 -3.78
CA VAL A 45 0.50 14.34 -4.13
C VAL A 45 1.45 13.14 -4.27
N LEU A 46 1.40 12.16 -3.37
CA LEU A 46 2.22 10.94 -3.47
C LEU A 46 1.83 10.05 -4.67
N ALA A 47 0.55 9.98 -4.98
CA ALA A 47 0.03 9.22 -6.12
C ALA A 47 0.36 9.90 -7.46
N ALA A 48 0.22 11.22 -7.54
CA ALA A 48 0.60 12.03 -8.71
C ALA A 48 2.13 12.07 -8.90
N ALA A 49 2.90 11.99 -7.82
CA ALA A 49 4.34 11.82 -7.86
C ALA A 49 4.79 10.42 -8.30
N GLY A 50 3.86 9.47 -8.50
CA GLY A 50 4.10 8.18 -9.14
C GLY A 50 5.30 7.41 -8.59
N SER A 51 5.09 6.53 -7.61
CA SER A 51 6.03 5.43 -7.30
C SER A 51 7.52 5.83 -7.21
N LEU A 52 7.85 6.85 -6.42
CA LEU A 52 9.25 7.22 -6.13
C LEU A 52 9.85 6.40 -4.96
N ALA A 53 9.62 5.09 -4.98
CA ALA A 53 10.61 4.12 -4.50
C ALA A 53 11.55 3.68 -5.62
N ALA A 54 11.60 4.42 -6.73
CA ALA A 54 12.71 4.41 -7.67
C ALA A 54 13.62 5.63 -7.38
N PRO A 55 14.92 5.44 -7.10
CA PRO A 55 15.85 6.56 -6.95
C PRO A 55 16.05 7.23 -8.32
N VAL A 56 15.86 8.54 -8.36
CA VAL A 56 16.06 9.39 -9.55
C VAL A 56 17.55 9.73 -9.69
N GLY A 57 18.15 9.45 -10.86
CA GLY A 57 19.45 10.02 -11.25
C GLY A 57 20.25 9.26 -12.33
N LEU A 58 19.71 9.20 -13.56
CA LEU A 58 20.31 9.09 -14.92
C LEU A 58 21.85 8.88 -15.12
N PRO A 59 22.29 8.12 -16.16
CA PRO A 59 21.98 8.44 -17.55
C PRO A 59 21.41 7.32 -18.41
N ASP A 60 20.72 7.78 -19.45
CA ASP A 60 20.34 7.12 -20.69
C ASP A 60 21.46 6.20 -21.23
N ALA A 61 21.53 4.95 -20.76
CA ALA A 61 22.39 3.87 -21.30
C ALA A 61 22.32 2.54 -20.51
N VAL A 62 21.72 2.47 -19.32
CA VAL A 62 21.53 1.17 -18.66
C VAL A 62 20.17 0.65 -19.06
N LEU A 63 20.15 -0.14 -20.14
CA LEU A 63 19.03 -1.00 -20.58
C LEU A 63 17.99 -1.16 -19.48
N ALA A 64 16.92 -0.34 -19.51
CA ALA A 64 15.97 -0.28 -18.41
C ALA A 64 15.31 -1.65 -18.24
N VAL A 65 15.79 -2.42 -17.26
CA VAL A 65 15.24 -3.74 -16.96
C VAL A 65 13.80 -3.53 -16.50
N ASP A 66 12.86 -4.21 -17.17
CA ASP A 66 11.42 -4.07 -16.88
C ASP A 66 11.15 -4.32 -15.38
N PRO A 67 10.40 -3.45 -14.68
CA PRO A 67 10.17 -3.57 -13.25
C PRO A 67 9.57 -4.92 -12.82
N ALA A 68 8.78 -5.58 -13.68
CA ALA A 68 8.23 -6.90 -13.37
C ALA A 68 9.30 -8.01 -13.50
N VAL A 69 10.30 -7.84 -14.37
CA VAL A 69 11.45 -8.74 -14.46
C VAL A 69 12.33 -8.59 -13.22
N VAL A 70 12.55 -7.36 -12.74
CA VAL A 70 13.29 -7.12 -11.49
C VAL A 70 12.57 -7.74 -10.30
N ALA A 71 11.26 -7.50 -10.14
CA ALA A 71 10.47 -8.09 -9.06
C ALA A 71 10.44 -9.63 -9.12
N PHE A 72 10.48 -10.20 -10.33
CA PHE A 72 10.58 -11.65 -10.51
C PHE A 72 11.94 -12.18 -10.02
N ASP A 73 13.03 -11.48 -10.34
CA ASP A 73 14.37 -11.85 -9.88
C ASP A 73 14.47 -11.82 -8.35
N GLU A 74 13.92 -10.79 -7.70
CA GLU A 74 13.86 -10.69 -6.25
C GLU A 74 13.06 -11.85 -5.62
N LEU A 75 11.94 -12.23 -6.22
CA LEU A 75 11.13 -13.37 -5.77
C LEU A 75 11.93 -14.69 -5.85
N VAL A 76 12.65 -14.90 -6.94
CA VAL A 76 13.48 -16.09 -7.15
C VAL A 76 14.62 -16.10 -6.13
N GLU A 77 15.37 -15.01 -6.00
CA GLU A 77 16.49 -14.92 -5.08
C GLU A 77 16.03 -15.17 -3.62
N ARG A 78 14.95 -14.51 -3.20
CA ARG A 78 14.46 -14.62 -1.82
C ARG A 78 13.82 -15.98 -1.55
N SER A 79 12.81 -16.38 -2.32
CA SER A 79 11.99 -17.54 -1.99
C SER A 79 12.62 -18.84 -2.49
N LEU A 80 13.02 -18.87 -3.76
CA LEU A 80 13.62 -20.06 -4.35
C LEU A 80 15.05 -20.27 -3.85
N GLY A 81 15.78 -19.20 -3.53
CA GLY A 81 17.08 -19.28 -2.84
C GLY A 81 16.98 -19.94 -1.47
N LEU A 82 16.00 -19.55 -0.64
CA LEU A 82 15.74 -20.21 0.65
C LEU A 82 15.35 -21.68 0.49
N LEU A 83 14.48 -22.00 -0.47
CA LEU A 83 14.10 -23.37 -0.78
C LEU A 83 15.30 -24.20 -1.24
N SER A 84 16.14 -23.65 -2.12
CA SER A 84 17.36 -24.30 -2.60
C SER A 84 18.33 -24.58 -1.46
N ALA A 85 18.56 -23.61 -0.58
CA ALA A 85 19.41 -23.78 0.59
C ALA A 85 18.89 -24.85 1.57
N ALA A 86 17.56 -24.99 1.71
CA ALA A 86 16.96 -26.06 2.50
C ALA A 86 17.09 -27.42 1.79
N ALA A 87 16.84 -27.45 0.48
CA ALA A 87 16.92 -28.66 -0.34
C ALA A 87 18.35 -29.24 -0.39
N ASP A 88 19.37 -28.38 -0.41
CA ASP A 88 20.78 -28.80 -0.36
C ASP A 88 21.14 -29.51 0.95
N LYS A 89 20.53 -29.09 2.08
CA LYS A 89 20.74 -29.74 3.39
C LYS A 89 20.01 -31.08 3.49
N ILE A 90 18.85 -31.21 2.83
CA ILE A 90 18.04 -32.44 2.84
C ILE A 90 18.64 -33.47 1.86
N GLY A 91 19.08 -33.02 0.68
CA GLY A 91 19.67 -33.85 -0.35
C GLY A 91 18.67 -34.77 -1.08
N GLY A 92 19.22 -35.68 -1.88
CA GLY A 92 18.46 -36.71 -2.60
C GLY A 92 17.38 -36.14 -3.52
N LYS A 93 16.20 -36.76 -3.49
CA LYS A 93 15.07 -36.40 -4.36
C LYS A 93 14.57 -34.97 -4.15
N VAL A 94 14.72 -34.41 -2.94
CA VAL A 94 14.28 -33.04 -2.64
C VAL A 94 15.20 -32.03 -3.33
N GLN A 95 16.51 -32.26 -3.30
CA GLN A 95 17.48 -31.45 -4.03
C GLN A 95 17.27 -31.55 -5.55
N GLU A 96 17.05 -32.76 -6.06
CA GLU A 96 16.82 -32.98 -7.49
C GLU A 96 15.54 -32.29 -7.99
N ALA A 97 14.43 -32.43 -7.27
CA ALA A 97 13.19 -31.73 -7.59
C ALA A 97 13.34 -30.19 -7.52
N THR A 98 14.13 -29.69 -6.57
CA THR A 98 14.37 -28.25 -6.43
C THR A 98 15.23 -27.69 -7.56
N LYS A 99 16.16 -28.47 -8.10
CA LYS A 99 16.92 -28.09 -9.31
C LYS A 99 16.02 -27.97 -10.54
N ILE A 100 15.13 -28.94 -10.74
CA ILE A 100 14.12 -28.88 -11.83
C ILE A 100 13.24 -27.63 -11.65
N LEU A 101 12.85 -27.31 -10.41
CA LEU A 101 12.08 -26.10 -10.12
C LEU A 101 12.87 -24.83 -10.46
N ALA A 102 14.17 -24.76 -10.14
CA ALA A 102 15.04 -23.64 -10.52
C ALA A 102 15.12 -23.44 -12.04
N GLU A 103 15.26 -24.52 -12.80
CA GLU A 103 15.23 -24.49 -14.27
C GLU A 103 13.87 -23.98 -14.79
N ALA A 104 12.76 -24.42 -14.20
CA ALA A 104 11.42 -23.95 -14.57
C ALA A 104 11.24 -22.44 -14.34
N PHE A 105 11.76 -21.90 -13.22
CA PHE A 105 11.72 -20.46 -12.95
C PHE A 105 12.60 -19.66 -13.93
N ALA A 106 13.74 -20.22 -14.38
CA ALA A 106 14.57 -19.59 -15.41
C ALA A 106 13.81 -19.50 -16.76
N VAL A 107 13.16 -20.59 -17.18
CA VAL A 107 12.31 -20.59 -18.39
C VAL A 107 11.13 -19.62 -18.24
N LEU A 108 10.51 -19.56 -17.05
CA LEU A 108 9.43 -18.63 -16.77
C LEU A 108 9.87 -17.16 -16.89
N LYS A 109 11.09 -16.83 -16.47
CA LYS A 109 11.67 -15.49 -16.66
C LYS A 109 11.79 -15.14 -18.15
N GLU A 110 12.30 -16.06 -18.96
CA GLU A 110 12.37 -15.85 -20.42
C GLU A 110 11.00 -15.62 -21.04
N LEU A 111 10.00 -16.39 -20.61
CA LEU A 111 8.61 -16.23 -21.07
C LEU A 111 8.05 -14.87 -20.66
N LEU A 112 8.31 -14.40 -19.44
CA LEU A 112 7.90 -13.09 -18.97
C LEU A 112 8.51 -11.98 -19.84
N VAL A 113 9.82 -12.04 -20.11
CA VAL A 113 10.52 -11.08 -20.99
C VAL A 113 9.91 -11.08 -22.39
N LYS A 114 9.70 -12.26 -22.99
CA LYS A 114 9.09 -12.39 -24.32
C LYS A 114 7.65 -11.87 -24.34
N ALA A 115 6.84 -12.17 -23.33
CA ALA A 115 5.47 -11.71 -23.24
C ALA A 115 5.36 -10.18 -23.19
N LYS A 116 6.25 -9.52 -22.43
CA LYS A 116 6.34 -8.06 -22.38
C LYS A 116 6.67 -7.46 -23.75
N GLN A 117 7.64 -8.05 -24.47
CA GLN A 117 7.99 -7.63 -25.82
C GLN A 117 6.84 -7.81 -26.82
N CYS A 118 6.04 -8.88 -26.67
CA CYS A 118 4.85 -9.11 -27.50
C CYS A 118 3.71 -8.13 -27.19
N GLN A 119 3.52 -7.73 -25.93
CA GLN A 119 2.47 -6.77 -25.53
C GLN A 119 2.72 -5.37 -26.12
N VAL A 120 3.99 -4.95 -26.20
CA VAL A 120 4.38 -3.69 -26.85
C VAL A 120 4.15 -3.75 -28.37
N ARG A 121 4.14 -4.95 -28.97
CA ARG A 121 3.89 -5.20 -30.39
C ARG A 121 2.41 -5.48 -30.71
N ARG A 122 1.48 -4.77 -30.07
CA ARG A 122 0.08 -4.69 -30.57
C ARG A 122 -0.07 -3.41 -31.38
N ILE A 123 -0.28 -3.60 -32.68
CA ILE A 123 -0.59 -2.59 -33.69
C ILE A 123 -2.11 -2.39 -33.71
#